data_AF-A0A7W0N1X3-F1
#
_entry.id   AF-A0A7W0N1X3-F1
#
_cell.length_a   1.000
_cell.length_b   1.000
_cell.length_c   1.000
_cell.angle_alpha   90.00
_cell.angle_beta   90.00
_cell.angle_gamma   90.00
#
_symmetry.space_group_name_H-M   'P 1'
#
loop_
_entity.id
_entity.type
_entity.pdbx_description
1 polymer ?
#
loop_
_entity_poly.entity_id
_entity_poly.type
_entity_poly.pdbx_seq_one_letter_code
_entity_poly.pdbx_strand_id
1 'polypeptide(L)'
;MSERRDTRKKSKRTNVVVAAGLLVVVTAFVLVVARVRESEEVKRDVAAARQFQGFPLYWVGERFEKWDLREVELPGPSSFGFANLIYGDCEVEDPDGLFGPEGGSCTPPLSIQISPLCLHLEVVARAPIWKRRTIRGAPLGSSDSAPVLFTRGAQVKVYSGQGSDRGLALRALQAIRSLNAIPPVISTSGAIPPPDRRVLEGSRPCRDSRPGAVVIDENRGTYRGVGIGASPDAVRRVLGNKPFAGRDERWSPENAGSFFEVGGPNVLTPPCRPTTPRPGGPSRLQLLRYPEVSFAFCDGRAFALMVIERHARTQAGLGVGDGLEDARTLYPGLRCGQAPSGDAGRYPFCVGRMRPRRSLWFGQDPIGSITVSTTRFGVDGER
;
A
#
# COMPACT_ATOMS: atom_id res chain seq x y z
N MET A 1 18.94 -35.32 85.29
CA MET A 1 17.98 -34.74 84.32
C MET A 1 18.70 -33.68 83.51
N SER A 2 19.36 -34.09 82.44
CA SER A 2 20.06 -33.23 81.50
C SER A 2 19.85 -33.83 80.13
N GLU A 3 19.23 -33.06 79.22
CA GLU A 3 19.40 -33.10 77.75
C GLU A 3 18.16 -32.51 77.09
N ARG A 4 18.25 -31.24 76.69
CA ARG A 4 17.47 -30.67 75.59
C ARG A 4 18.09 -29.34 75.19
N ARG A 5 18.89 -29.36 74.12
CA ARG A 5 19.13 -28.27 73.14
C ARG A 5 20.31 -28.65 72.26
N ASP A 6 20.05 -28.96 70.99
CA ASP A 6 20.64 -28.22 69.84
C ASP A 6 20.40 -28.94 68.51
N THR A 7 19.30 -28.63 67.83
CA THR A 7 19.10 -29.02 66.42
C THR A 7 18.22 -28.00 65.69
N ARG A 8 18.60 -26.71 65.67
CA ARG A 8 17.83 -25.70 64.91
C ARG A 8 18.67 -24.57 64.33
N LYS A 9 19.77 -24.87 63.63
CA LYS A 9 20.52 -23.82 62.89
C LYS A 9 21.01 -24.18 61.47
N LYS A 10 20.95 -25.45 61.05
CA LYS A 10 21.49 -25.88 59.72
C LYS A 10 20.52 -25.76 58.53
N SER A 11 19.23 -25.51 58.74
CA SER A 11 18.23 -25.52 57.65
C SER A 11 18.10 -24.18 56.89
N LYS A 12 18.53 -23.04 57.46
CA LYS A 12 18.33 -21.73 56.79
C LYS A 12 19.29 -21.44 55.63
N ARG A 13 20.49 -22.04 55.59
CA ARG A 13 21.47 -21.76 54.51
C ARG A 13 21.16 -22.50 53.20
N THR A 14 20.59 -23.70 53.27
CA THR A 14 20.26 -24.49 52.07
C THR A 14 19.10 -23.87 51.28
N ASN A 15 18.11 -23.28 51.97
CA ASN A 15 16.96 -22.67 51.31
C ASN A 15 17.31 -21.39 50.54
N VAL A 16 18.35 -20.66 50.96
CA VAL A 16 18.78 -19.42 50.27
C VAL A 16 19.49 -19.72 48.95
N VAL A 17 20.30 -20.78 48.89
CA VAL A 17 21.02 -21.16 47.66
C VAL A 17 20.06 -21.68 46.59
N VAL A 18 19.03 -22.45 46.98
CA VAL A 18 18.01 -22.96 46.06
C VAL A 18 17.15 -21.82 45.50
N ALA A 19 16.76 -20.85 46.33
CA ALA A 19 15.98 -19.70 45.89
C ALA A 19 16.75 -18.79 44.91
N ALA A 20 18.04 -18.54 45.16
CA ALA A 20 18.89 -17.77 44.26
C ALA A 20 19.12 -18.47 42.91
N GLY A 21 19.34 -19.79 42.91
CA GLY A 21 19.46 -20.57 41.68
C GLY A 21 18.18 -20.56 40.84
N LEU A 22 17.01 -20.66 41.47
CA LEU A 22 15.71 -20.60 40.80
C LEU A 22 15.49 -19.23 40.12
N LEU A 23 15.84 -18.13 40.81
CA LEU A 23 15.67 -16.78 40.27
C LEU A 23 16.51 -16.53 39.01
N VAL A 24 17.77 -17.01 39.00
CA VAL A 24 18.66 -16.89 37.83
C VAL A 24 18.11 -17.68 36.64
N VAL A 25 17.63 -18.90 36.86
CA VAL A 25 17.05 -19.74 35.80
C VAL A 25 15.77 -19.11 35.23
N VAL A 26 14.89 -18.58 36.08
CA VAL A 26 13.66 -17.91 35.63
C VAL A 26 13.99 -16.67 34.82
N THR A 27 14.95 -15.84 35.28
CA THR A 27 15.34 -14.63 34.56
C THR A 27 15.96 -14.95 33.20
N ALA A 28 16.85 -15.94 33.13
CA ALA A 28 17.42 -16.40 31.86
C ALA A 28 16.35 -16.94 30.91
N PHE A 29 15.39 -17.72 31.43
CA PHE A 29 14.28 -18.25 30.64
C PHE A 29 13.37 -17.15 30.10
N VAL A 30 13.00 -16.16 30.92
CA VAL A 30 12.19 -15.01 30.48
C VAL A 30 12.90 -14.22 29.38
N LEU A 31 14.21 -13.98 29.51
CA LEU A 31 15.01 -13.29 28.49
C LEU A 31 15.07 -14.09 27.17
N VAL A 32 15.21 -15.41 27.24
CA VAL A 32 15.19 -16.28 26.06
C VAL A 32 13.82 -16.24 25.39
N VAL A 33 12.73 -16.36 26.15
CA VAL A 33 11.36 -16.31 25.60
C VAL A 33 11.06 -14.97 24.94
N ALA A 34 11.47 -13.85 25.57
CA ALA A 34 11.30 -12.52 25.00
C ALA A 34 12.02 -12.39 23.65
N ARG A 35 13.28 -12.82 23.56
CA ARG A 35 14.05 -12.80 22.30
C ARG A 35 13.45 -13.71 21.22
N VAL A 36 12.91 -14.87 21.59
CA VAL A 36 12.25 -15.78 20.64
C VAL A 36 10.99 -15.12 20.07
N ARG A 37 10.18 -14.47 20.91
CA ARG A 37 8.95 -13.78 20.46
C ARG A 37 9.26 -12.63 19.50
N GLU A 38 10.26 -11.82 19.83
CA GLU A 38 10.71 -10.72 18.98
C GLU A 38 11.18 -11.22 17.61
N SER A 39 11.96 -12.31 17.58
CA SER A 39 12.40 -12.94 16.32
C SER A 39 11.24 -13.45 15.46
N GLU A 40 10.17 -13.98 16.06
CA GLU A 40 8.99 -14.46 15.34
C GLU A 40 8.15 -13.33 14.73
N GLU A 41 8.09 -12.17 15.41
CA GLU A 41 7.42 -10.97 14.91
C GLU A 41 8.13 -10.41 13.68
N VAL A 42 9.45 -10.22 13.76
CA VAL A 42 10.25 -9.77 12.60
C VAL A 42 10.13 -10.71 11.41
N LYS A 43 10.14 -12.03 11.64
CA LYS A 43 9.94 -13.01 10.56
C LYS A 43 8.58 -12.86 9.88
N ARG A 44 7.53 -12.59 10.66
CA ARG A 44 6.18 -12.34 10.14
C ARG A 44 6.15 -11.09 9.29
N ASP A 45 6.79 -10.02 9.74
CA ASP A 45 6.80 -8.74 9.01
C ASP A 45 7.63 -8.83 7.74
N VAL A 46 8.77 -9.53 7.76
CA VAL A 46 9.55 -9.85 6.56
C VAL A 46 8.73 -10.68 5.57
N ALA A 47 7.93 -11.65 6.05
CA ALA A 47 7.05 -12.43 5.18
C ALA A 47 5.95 -11.56 4.56
N ALA A 48 5.34 -10.65 5.32
CA ALA A 48 4.39 -9.67 4.81
C ALA A 48 5.04 -8.74 3.77
N ALA A 49 6.27 -8.28 4.03
CA ALA A 49 7.02 -7.41 3.13
C ALA A 49 7.40 -8.12 1.82
N ARG A 50 7.72 -9.42 1.86
CA ARG A 50 7.92 -10.24 0.66
C ARG A 50 6.66 -10.34 -0.20
N GLN A 51 5.49 -10.35 0.43
CA GLN A 51 4.19 -10.39 -0.23
C GLN A 51 3.67 -9.01 -0.66
N PHE A 52 4.25 -7.93 -0.14
CA PHE A 52 3.86 -6.56 -0.49
C PHE A 52 4.00 -6.29 -1.99
N GLN A 53 2.91 -5.87 -2.62
CA GLN A 53 2.83 -5.65 -4.08
C GLN A 53 2.83 -4.17 -4.49
N GLY A 54 2.91 -3.22 -3.55
CA GLY A 54 2.72 -1.80 -3.85
C GLY A 54 3.84 -1.18 -4.69
N PHE A 55 5.11 -1.45 -4.32
CA PHE A 55 6.31 -0.97 -5.01
C PHE A 55 7.52 -1.85 -4.66
N PRO A 56 8.65 -1.76 -5.39
CA PRO A 56 9.87 -2.49 -5.06
C PRO A 56 10.35 -2.17 -3.65
N LEU A 57 10.47 -3.19 -2.82
CA LEU A 57 11.11 -3.09 -1.51
C LEU A 57 12.54 -3.63 -1.62
N TYR A 58 13.44 -2.97 -0.90
CA TYR A 58 14.84 -3.32 -0.84
C TYR A 58 15.28 -3.43 0.61
N TRP A 59 16.33 -4.20 0.85
CA TRP A 59 16.85 -4.40 2.19
C TRP A 59 18.30 -4.87 2.11
N VAL A 60 18.96 -4.91 3.27
CA VAL A 60 20.34 -5.40 3.41
C VAL A 60 20.39 -6.81 4.03
N GLY A 61 19.23 -7.39 4.33
CA GLY A 61 19.07 -8.72 4.93
C GLY A 61 18.45 -8.69 6.31
N GLU A 62 18.36 -9.86 6.93
CA GLU A 62 17.96 -9.99 8.35
C GLU A 62 19.04 -9.43 9.29
N ARG A 63 20.28 -9.32 8.81
CA ARG A 63 21.41 -8.72 9.52
C ARG A 63 22.27 -7.92 8.55
N PHE A 64 22.77 -6.79 9.01
CA PHE A 64 23.75 -5.98 8.30
C PHE A 64 24.85 -5.49 9.22
N GLU A 65 26.09 -5.87 8.90
CA GLU A 65 27.25 -5.68 9.78
C GLU A 65 26.98 -6.26 11.19
N LYS A 66 26.92 -5.41 12.21
CA LYS A 66 26.66 -5.79 13.61
C LYS A 66 25.19 -5.65 14.03
N TRP A 67 24.31 -5.17 13.16
CA TRP A 67 22.92 -4.85 13.48
C TRP A 67 21.96 -5.87 12.88
N ASP A 68 21.08 -6.40 13.71
CA ASP A 68 19.98 -7.27 13.28
C ASP A 68 18.76 -6.41 12.91
N LEU A 69 17.94 -6.88 11.97
CA LEU A 69 16.67 -6.27 11.60
C LEU A 69 15.71 -6.40 12.78
N ARG A 70 15.20 -5.27 13.26
CA ARG A 70 14.30 -5.18 14.42
C ARG A 70 12.85 -5.01 14.06
N GLU A 71 12.57 -4.30 12.97
CA GLU A 71 11.20 -3.96 12.61
C GLU A 71 11.09 -3.72 11.10
N VAL A 72 9.94 -4.11 10.53
CA VAL A 72 9.56 -3.78 9.16
C VAL A 72 8.16 -3.17 9.17
N GLU A 73 8.09 -1.86 8.96
CA GLU A 73 6.84 -1.12 8.84
C GLU A 73 6.44 -1.07 7.37
N LEU A 74 5.25 -1.58 7.04
CA LEU A 74 4.68 -1.47 5.70
C LEU A 74 3.63 -0.36 5.66
N PRO A 75 3.45 0.30 4.50
CA PRO A 75 2.40 1.30 4.35
C PRO A 75 1.03 0.67 4.56
N GLY A 76 0.23 1.28 5.42
CA GLY A 76 -1.14 0.87 5.72
C GLY A 76 -2.12 1.13 4.56
N PRO A 77 -3.35 0.59 4.63
CA PRO A 77 -4.35 0.71 3.57
C PRO A 77 -4.78 2.15 3.25
N SER A 78 -4.67 3.05 4.23
CA SER A 78 -5.07 4.46 4.18
C SER A 78 -3.89 5.42 4.10
N SER A 79 -2.65 4.91 4.16
CA SER A 79 -1.45 5.73 4.20
C SER A 79 -0.81 5.77 2.81
N PHE A 80 -0.62 6.97 2.25
CA PHE A 80 0.38 7.20 1.20
C PHE A 80 1.76 7.03 1.83
N GLY A 81 2.15 5.77 2.07
CA GLY A 81 3.23 5.45 2.99
C GLY A 81 4.49 4.97 2.28
N PHE A 82 5.61 5.35 2.85
CA PHE A 82 6.87 4.64 2.71
C PHE A 82 6.82 3.34 3.53
N ALA A 83 7.67 2.38 3.18
CA ALA A 83 8.03 1.28 4.06
C ALA A 83 9.31 1.65 4.82
N ASN A 84 9.42 1.24 6.09
CA ASN A 84 10.64 1.40 6.88
C ASN A 84 11.18 0.03 7.29
N LEU A 85 12.50 -0.11 7.25
CA LEU A 85 13.21 -1.24 7.81
C LEU A 85 14.22 -0.72 8.83
N ILE A 86 14.07 -1.11 10.09
CA ILE A 86 14.86 -0.60 11.22
C ILE A 86 15.87 -1.67 11.66
N TYR A 87 17.14 -1.29 11.74
CA TYR A 87 18.25 -2.17 12.11
C TYR A 87 18.94 -1.68 13.39
N GLY A 88 19.02 -2.60 14.36
CA GLY A 88 19.56 -2.33 15.70
C GLY A 88 18.56 -1.64 16.62
N ASP A 89 18.82 -1.74 17.90
CA ASP A 89 18.02 -1.08 18.94
C ASP A 89 18.42 0.37 19.10
N CYS A 90 17.48 1.15 19.59
CA CYS A 90 17.67 2.52 19.92
C CYS A 90 17.31 2.72 21.39
N GLU A 91 18.32 2.93 22.22
CA GLU A 91 18.13 3.21 23.64
C GLU A 91 18.06 4.72 23.82
N VAL A 92 16.89 5.22 24.24
CA VAL A 92 16.75 6.60 24.69
C VAL A 92 17.53 6.71 25.99
N GLU A 93 18.71 7.32 25.93
CA GLU A 93 19.37 7.79 27.15
C GLU A 93 18.51 8.94 27.70
N ASP A 94 17.71 8.67 28.73
CA ASP A 94 17.05 9.68 29.57
C ASP A 94 17.84 9.80 30.89
N PRO A 95 19.04 10.41 30.87
CA PRO A 95 19.92 10.44 32.03
C PRO A 95 19.29 11.19 33.22
N ASP A 96 18.35 12.09 32.97
CA ASP A 96 17.74 12.94 33.99
C ASP A 96 16.29 12.55 34.32
N GLY A 97 15.71 11.55 33.64
CA GLY A 97 14.31 11.14 33.82
C GLY A 97 13.29 12.23 33.46
N LEU A 98 13.72 13.30 32.79
CA LEU A 98 12.97 14.54 32.59
C LEU A 98 11.92 14.41 31.49
N PHE A 99 12.16 13.51 30.54
CA PHE A 99 11.29 13.33 29.38
C PHE A 99 10.34 12.13 29.54
N GLY A 100 10.55 11.31 30.58
CA GLY A 100 9.77 10.12 30.83
C GLY A 100 10.03 9.04 29.77
N PRO A 101 9.43 7.85 29.92
CA PRO A 101 9.66 6.72 29.01
C PRO A 101 9.20 6.98 27.56
N GLU A 102 8.49 8.08 27.30
CA GLU A 102 7.92 8.41 25.98
C GLU A 102 8.57 9.64 25.31
N GLY A 103 9.46 10.37 25.99
CA GLY A 103 9.83 11.72 25.55
C GLY A 103 11.13 11.88 24.76
N GLY A 104 11.87 10.81 24.48
CA GLY A 104 13.07 10.87 23.64
C GLY A 104 12.85 10.24 22.27
N SER A 105 12.97 11.02 21.19
CA SER A 105 13.15 10.44 19.85
C SER A 105 14.60 10.06 19.68
N CYS A 106 14.91 8.78 19.82
CA CYS A 106 16.23 8.29 19.46
C CYS A 106 16.19 7.78 18.00
N THR A 107 17.27 7.98 17.25
CA THR A 107 17.38 7.51 15.87
C THR A 107 18.10 6.16 15.86
N PRO A 108 17.50 5.09 15.33
CA PRO A 108 18.12 3.77 15.31
C PRO A 108 19.44 3.80 14.52
N PRO A 109 20.37 2.87 14.80
CA PRO A 109 21.68 2.87 14.14
C PRO A 109 21.60 2.91 12.62
N LEU A 110 20.63 2.20 12.04
CA LEU A 110 20.35 2.22 10.61
C LEU A 110 18.84 2.11 10.37
N SER A 111 18.29 2.98 9.54
CA SER A 111 16.93 2.88 9.04
C SER A 111 16.89 3.06 7.52
N ILE A 112 16.20 2.15 6.83
CA ILE A 112 16.00 2.19 5.38
C ILE A 112 14.54 2.53 5.12
N GLN A 113 14.30 3.73 4.60
CA GLN A 113 12.99 4.22 4.20
C GLN A 113 12.82 4.11 2.69
N ILE A 114 11.72 3.53 2.25
CA ILE A 114 11.48 3.22 0.83
C ILE A 114 10.13 3.76 0.42
N SER A 115 10.10 4.60 -0.61
CA SER A 115 8.87 5.15 -1.17
C SER A 115 8.79 4.91 -2.68
N PRO A 116 7.60 4.99 -3.29
CA PRO A 116 7.46 5.00 -4.75
C PRO A 116 8.34 6.07 -5.38
N LEU A 117 8.89 5.78 -6.57
CA LEU A 117 9.77 6.72 -7.27
C LEU A 117 9.10 8.09 -7.46
N CYS A 118 7.81 8.12 -7.77
CA CYS A 118 7.10 9.34 -8.12
C CYS A 118 6.77 10.26 -6.94
N LEU A 119 7.01 9.82 -5.70
CA LEU A 119 6.75 10.65 -4.52
C LEU A 119 7.82 11.75 -4.39
N HIS A 120 7.46 13.01 -4.16
CA HIS A 120 8.41 14.11 -3.89
C HIS A 120 9.49 14.39 -4.96
N LEU A 121 9.29 13.97 -6.22
CA LEU A 121 10.27 14.22 -7.29
C LEU A 121 10.44 15.70 -7.64
N GLU A 122 9.46 16.54 -7.34
CA GLU A 122 9.54 17.99 -7.51
C GLU A 122 10.68 18.60 -6.68
N VAL A 123 10.95 18.06 -5.48
CA VAL A 123 12.07 18.49 -4.63
C VAL A 123 13.39 18.02 -5.24
N VAL A 124 13.43 16.77 -5.73
CA VAL A 124 14.60 16.16 -6.37
C VAL A 124 14.99 16.88 -7.66
N ALA A 125 14.03 17.30 -8.47
CA ALA A 125 14.27 18.01 -9.72
C ALA A 125 14.89 19.39 -9.49
N ARG A 126 14.53 20.08 -8.40
CA ARG A 126 15.08 21.39 -8.02
C ARG A 126 16.52 21.32 -7.52
N ALA A 127 16.95 20.18 -6.97
CA ALA A 127 18.29 19.97 -6.41
C ALA A 127 19.02 18.85 -7.17
N PRO A 128 19.74 19.15 -8.27
CA PRO A 128 20.35 18.14 -9.16
C PRO A 128 21.59 17.44 -8.57
N ILE A 129 21.68 17.31 -7.24
CA ILE A 129 22.75 16.64 -6.50
C ILE A 129 22.92 15.19 -6.99
N TRP A 130 21.81 14.56 -7.39
CA TRP A 130 21.75 13.21 -7.94
C TRP A 130 22.55 13.01 -9.25
N LYS A 131 22.95 14.09 -9.94
CA LYS A 131 23.72 14.00 -11.20
C LYS A 131 25.19 13.62 -10.98
N ARG A 132 25.70 13.68 -9.75
CA ARG A 132 27.15 13.60 -9.46
C ARG A 132 27.63 12.21 -9.04
N ARG A 133 26.75 11.37 -8.51
CA ARG A 133 27.12 10.08 -7.92
C ARG A 133 26.14 9.00 -8.32
N THR A 134 26.65 7.79 -8.40
CA THR A 134 25.85 6.59 -8.69
C THR A 134 26.29 5.43 -7.81
N ILE A 135 25.36 4.57 -7.41
CA ILE A 135 25.66 3.27 -6.81
C ILE A 135 25.09 2.21 -7.75
N ARG A 136 25.97 1.33 -8.25
CA ARG A 136 25.60 0.21 -9.14
C ARG A 136 24.74 0.65 -10.35
N GLY A 137 25.00 1.86 -10.87
CA GLY A 137 24.30 2.46 -12.02
C GLY A 137 23.09 3.34 -11.68
N ALA A 138 22.59 3.31 -10.44
CA ALA A 138 21.48 4.14 -9.99
C ALA A 138 21.97 5.49 -9.44
N PRO A 139 21.33 6.63 -9.79
CA PRO A 139 21.67 7.95 -9.26
C PRO A 139 21.55 8.03 -7.73
N LEU A 140 22.48 8.74 -7.11
CA LEU A 140 22.54 8.97 -5.67
C LEU A 140 22.46 10.47 -5.39
N GLY A 141 21.37 10.90 -4.75
CA GLY A 141 21.21 12.26 -4.23
C GLY A 141 21.26 12.30 -2.70
N SER A 142 20.73 13.39 -2.14
CA SER A 142 20.62 13.60 -0.70
C SER A 142 19.35 14.39 -0.37
N SER A 143 18.68 14.03 0.73
CA SER A 143 17.52 14.75 1.28
C SER A 143 17.60 14.69 2.80
N ASP A 144 17.39 15.82 3.49
CA ASP A 144 17.53 15.95 4.95
C ASP A 144 18.83 15.34 5.51
N SER A 145 19.94 15.61 4.82
CA SER A 145 21.28 15.07 5.13
C SER A 145 21.43 13.54 4.98
N ALA A 146 20.39 12.79 4.61
CA ALA A 146 20.46 11.37 4.32
C ALA A 146 20.68 11.11 2.82
N PRO A 147 21.52 10.14 2.43
CA PRO A 147 21.65 9.72 1.04
C PRO A 147 20.34 9.07 0.53
N VAL A 148 19.97 9.40 -0.70
CA VAL A 148 18.78 8.85 -1.39
C VAL A 148 19.21 8.21 -2.70
N LEU A 149 18.96 6.92 -2.84
CA LEU A 149 19.20 6.19 -4.07
C LEU A 149 17.92 6.14 -4.92
N PHE A 150 18.02 6.56 -6.18
CA PHE A 150 16.91 6.57 -7.12
C PHE A 150 16.94 5.35 -8.03
N THR A 151 16.01 4.42 -7.82
CA THR A 151 15.83 3.23 -8.67
C THR A 151 14.70 3.47 -9.67
N ARG A 152 14.51 2.55 -10.64
CA ARG A 152 13.42 2.65 -11.63
C ARG A 152 12.00 2.72 -11.02
N GLY A 153 11.79 2.16 -9.83
CA GLY A 153 10.46 2.06 -9.23
C GLY A 153 10.31 2.65 -7.83
N ALA A 154 11.41 2.97 -7.16
CA ALA A 154 11.39 3.44 -5.78
C ALA A 154 12.58 4.36 -5.45
N GLN A 155 12.38 5.19 -4.43
CA GLN A 155 13.42 5.93 -3.74
C GLN A 155 13.81 5.19 -2.47
N VAL A 156 15.11 5.06 -2.22
CA VAL A 156 15.65 4.39 -1.03
C VAL A 156 16.47 5.41 -0.25
N LYS A 157 15.91 5.92 0.84
CA LYS A 157 16.56 6.86 1.76
C LYS A 157 17.11 6.08 2.94
N VAL A 158 18.37 6.31 3.29
CA VAL A 158 19.03 5.58 4.39
C VAL A 158 19.49 6.55 5.45
N TYR A 159 18.95 6.40 6.65
CA TYR A 159 19.33 7.17 7.82
C TYR A 159 20.34 6.38 8.65
N SER A 160 21.30 7.09 9.22
CA SER A 160 22.30 6.55 10.15
C SER A 160 22.19 7.29 11.47
N GLY A 161 21.89 6.58 12.55
CA GLY A 161 21.66 7.14 13.87
C GLY A 161 22.76 6.85 14.88
N GLN A 162 22.37 6.63 16.14
CA GLN A 162 23.31 6.44 17.25
C GLN A 162 24.23 5.23 17.03
N GLY A 163 25.51 5.37 17.40
CA GLY A 163 26.50 4.28 17.30
C GLY A 163 26.91 3.88 15.88
N SER A 164 26.46 4.63 14.86
CA SER A 164 26.85 4.44 13.45
C SER A 164 28.05 5.32 13.07
N ASP A 165 28.89 4.82 12.15
CA ASP A 165 29.93 5.64 11.51
C ASP A 165 29.38 6.36 10.26
N ARG A 166 30.08 7.43 9.84
CA ARG A 166 29.67 8.28 8.70
C ARG A 166 29.50 7.52 7.37
N GLY A 167 30.08 6.32 7.22
CA GLY A 167 30.01 5.52 6.01
C GLY A 167 28.84 4.52 5.98
N LEU A 168 28.17 4.28 7.10
CA LEU A 168 27.20 3.17 7.24
C LEU A 168 26.08 3.25 6.19
N ALA A 169 25.47 4.42 6.00
CA ALA A 169 24.38 4.59 5.06
C ALA A 169 24.79 4.29 3.59
N LEU A 170 26.01 4.69 3.20
CA LEU A 170 26.51 4.41 1.85
C LEU A 170 26.83 2.93 1.64
N ARG A 171 27.39 2.25 2.65
CA ARG A 171 27.63 0.80 2.59
C ARG A 171 26.32 0.02 2.54
N ALA A 172 25.31 0.44 3.30
CA ALA A 172 23.97 -0.13 3.24
C ALA A 172 23.38 0.00 1.83
N LEU A 173 23.42 1.20 1.23
CA LEU A 173 22.98 1.43 -0.14
C LEU A 173 23.73 0.60 -1.20
N GLN A 174 25.02 0.29 -0.98
CA GLN A 174 25.77 -0.60 -1.87
C GLN A 174 25.30 -2.06 -1.76
N ALA A 175 24.94 -2.48 -0.54
CA ALA A 175 24.55 -3.85 -0.21
C ALA A 175 23.06 -4.18 -0.45
N ILE A 176 22.23 -3.19 -0.82
CA ILE A 176 20.80 -3.43 -0.99
C ILE A 176 20.52 -4.51 -2.05
N ARG A 177 19.50 -5.30 -1.78
CA ARG A 177 18.92 -6.29 -2.68
C ARG A 177 17.39 -6.22 -2.58
N SER A 178 16.68 -6.84 -3.51
CA SER A 178 15.21 -6.89 -3.43
C SER A 178 14.73 -7.72 -2.24
N LEU A 179 13.73 -7.18 -1.54
CA LEU A 179 12.99 -7.86 -0.49
C LEU A 179 11.73 -8.54 -1.06
N ASN A 180 11.08 -7.94 -2.05
CA ASN A 180 9.89 -8.49 -2.70
C ASN A 180 10.13 -8.80 -4.19
N ALA A 181 9.14 -9.40 -4.84
CA ALA A 181 9.20 -9.81 -6.24
C ALA A 181 8.82 -8.70 -7.24
N ILE A 182 8.57 -7.47 -6.77
CA ILE A 182 8.16 -6.36 -7.65
C ILE A 182 9.38 -5.83 -8.43
N PRO A 183 9.35 -5.82 -9.78
CA PRO A 183 10.49 -5.36 -10.56
C PRO A 183 10.82 -3.87 -10.34
N PRO A 184 12.12 -3.49 -10.38
CA PRO A 184 13.24 -4.35 -10.72
C PRO A 184 13.68 -5.24 -9.54
N VAL A 185 13.81 -6.55 -9.81
CA VAL A 185 14.39 -7.49 -8.85
C VAL A 185 15.91 -7.43 -8.97
N ILE A 186 16.60 -6.99 -7.92
CA ILE A 186 18.05 -6.80 -7.88
C ILE A 186 18.70 -7.80 -6.90
N SER A 187 19.83 -8.36 -7.30
CA SER A 187 20.69 -9.17 -6.42
C SER A 187 21.58 -8.28 -5.54
N THR A 188 22.47 -8.87 -4.74
CA THR A 188 23.44 -8.14 -3.91
C THR A 188 24.50 -7.38 -4.70
N SER A 189 24.84 -7.85 -5.91
CA SER A 189 25.93 -7.28 -6.73
C SER A 189 25.49 -6.80 -8.12
N GLY A 190 24.28 -7.12 -8.56
CA GLY A 190 23.79 -6.78 -9.89
C GLY A 190 23.63 -5.27 -10.15
N ALA A 191 23.43 -4.85 -11.38
CA ALA A 191 23.09 -3.45 -11.64
C ALA A 191 21.76 -3.07 -10.97
N ILE A 192 21.66 -1.83 -10.46
CA ILE A 192 20.42 -1.25 -9.97
C ILE A 192 19.85 -0.40 -11.11
N PRO A 193 18.72 -0.79 -11.73
CA PRO A 193 18.21 -0.08 -12.88
C PRO A 193 17.81 1.35 -12.49
N PRO A 194 18.36 2.38 -13.15
CA PRO A 194 18.01 3.77 -12.86
C PRO A 194 16.62 4.12 -13.41
N PRO A 195 15.98 5.19 -12.90
CA PRO A 195 14.80 5.80 -13.52
C PRO A 195 15.15 6.48 -14.86
N ASP A 196 14.13 6.82 -15.66
CA ASP A 196 14.32 7.71 -16.83
C ASP A 196 14.86 9.05 -16.32
N ARG A 197 16.01 9.48 -16.84
CA ARG A 197 16.66 10.73 -16.43
C ARG A 197 15.72 11.94 -16.54
N ARG A 198 14.86 11.97 -17.56
CA ARG A 198 13.91 13.07 -17.77
C ARG A 198 12.86 13.17 -16.66
N VAL A 199 12.56 12.06 -15.97
CA VAL A 199 11.67 12.02 -14.80
C VAL A 199 12.35 12.70 -13.61
N LEU A 200 13.61 12.36 -13.32
CA LEU A 200 14.38 13.03 -12.25
C LEU A 200 14.64 14.52 -12.54
N GLU A 201 14.71 14.90 -13.82
CA GLU A 201 14.85 16.30 -14.24
C GLU A 201 13.52 17.07 -14.22
N GLY A 202 12.38 16.41 -13.95
CA GLY A 202 11.05 17.02 -14.01
C GLY A 202 10.56 17.36 -15.42
N SER A 203 11.37 17.10 -16.46
CA SER A 203 11.03 17.35 -17.87
C SER A 203 10.06 16.31 -18.45
N ARG A 204 9.82 15.20 -17.74
CA ARG A 204 8.81 14.20 -18.07
C ARG A 204 8.01 13.89 -16.80
N PRO A 205 6.66 13.84 -16.88
CA PRO A 205 5.87 13.44 -15.73
C PRO A 205 6.28 12.04 -15.28
N CYS A 206 6.46 11.86 -13.97
CA CYS A 206 6.63 10.54 -13.40
C CYS A 206 5.30 9.81 -13.53
N ARG A 207 5.26 8.83 -14.41
CA ARG A 207 4.19 7.85 -14.40
C ARG A 207 4.65 6.76 -13.48
N ASP A 208 3.81 6.38 -12.52
CA ASP A 208 4.00 5.15 -11.75
C ASP A 208 4.12 4.00 -12.75
N SER A 209 5.35 3.69 -13.16
CA SER A 209 5.67 2.53 -13.97
C SER A 209 5.73 1.31 -13.05
N ARG A 210 4.70 1.15 -12.19
CA ARG A 210 4.46 -0.12 -11.51
C ARG A 210 4.23 -1.13 -12.62
N PRO A 211 5.08 -2.15 -12.78
CA PRO A 211 4.77 -3.26 -13.66
C PRO A 211 3.43 -3.85 -13.16
N GLY A 212 2.35 -3.63 -13.90
CA GLY A 212 1.01 -4.02 -13.49
C GLY A 212 0.08 -2.92 -12.97
N ALA A 213 0.43 -1.62 -13.07
CA ALA A 213 -0.58 -0.57 -12.91
C ALA A 213 -1.72 -0.81 -13.91
N VAL A 214 -2.92 -1.06 -13.40
CA VAL A 214 -4.05 -1.42 -14.26
C VAL A 214 -4.62 -0.15 -14.86
N VAL A 215 -4.33 0.08 -16.13
CA VAL A 215 -4.85 1.26 -16.81
C VAL A 215 -6.34 1.06 -17.11
N ILE A 216 -7.17 1.94 -16.58
CA ILE A 216 -8.54 2.18 -17.00
C ILE A 216 -8.45 3.12 -18.20
N ASP A 217 -8.83 2.66 -19.38
CA ASP A 217 -9.03 3.55 -20.51
C ASP A 217 -10.43 4.16 -20.39
N GLU A 218 -10.54 5.31 -19.76
CA GLU A 218 -11.82 6.01 -19.55
C GLU A 218 -12.46 6.49 -20.87
N ASN A 219 -11.65 6.65 -21.93
CA ASN A 219 -12.13 7.04 -23.25
C ASN A 219 -12.80 5.86 -23.97
N ARG A 220 -12.23 4.66 -23.87
CA ARG A 220 -12.78 3.44 -24.47
C ARG A 220 -13.74 2.72 -23.52
N GLY A 221 -13.61 2.94 -22.23
CA GLY A 221 -14.28 2.21 -21.16
C GLY A 221 -13.73 0.80 -21.01
N THR A 222 -12.40 0.64 -20.97
CA THR A 222 -11.76 -0.68 -20.81
C THR A 222 -10.91 -0.77 -19.55
N TYR A 223 -10.82 -1.98 -19.01
CA TYR A 223 -10.05 -2.39 -17.84
C TYR A 223 -9.41 -3.74 -18.15
N ARG A 224 -8.08 -3.86 -18.04
CA ARG A 224 -7.30 -5.07 -18.42
C ARG A 224 -7.63 -5.59 -19.83
N GLY A 225 -7.95 -4.70 -20.78
CA GLY A 225 -8.23 -5.04 -22.17
C GLY A 225 -9.67 -5.47 -22.49
N VAL A 226 -10.54 -5.64 -21.49
CA VAL A 226 -11.99 -5.86 -21.67
C VAL A 226 -12.76 -4.63 -21.23
N GLY A 227 -13.94 -4.39 -21.78
CA GLY A 227 -14.65 -3.15 -21.48
C GLY A 227 -16.06 -3.09 -21.99
N ILE A 228 -16.58 -1.86 -22.02
CA ILE A 228 -17.87 -1.52 -22.58
C ILE A 228 -18.03 -2.11 -23.99
N GLY A 229 -19.13 -2.81 -24.23
CA GLY A 229 -19.45 -3.54 -25.46
C GLY A 229 -19.01 -5.00 -25.47
N ALA A 230 -18.18 -5.44 -24.52
CA ALA A 230 -17.78 -6.84 -24.41
C ALA A 230 -18.97 -7.73 -24.03
N SER A 231 -18.94 -8.99 -24.49
CA SER A 231 -19.86 -10.03 -23.99
C SER A 231 -19.39 -10.56 -22.64
N PRO A 232 -20.27 -11.18 -21.83
CA PRO A 232 -19.90 -11.86 -20.60
C PRO A 232 -18.74 -12.85 -20.79
N ASP A 233 -18.73 -13.62 -21.88
CA ASP A 233 -17.69 -14.61 -22.15
C ASP A 233 -16.33 -13.97 -22.47
N ALA A 234 -16.32 -12.79 -23.10
CA ALA A 234 -15.09 -12.04 -23.31
C ALA A 234 -14.51 -11.54 -21.97
N VAL A 235 -15.36 -11.08 -21.05
CA VAL A 235 -14.93 -10.68 -19.70
C VAL A 235 -14.40 -11.89 -18.92
N ARG A 236 -15.12 -13.03 -18.94
CA ARG A 236 -14.68 -14.27 -18.28
C ARG A 236 -13.37 -14.82 -18.81
N ARG A 237 -13.13 -14.69 -20.11
CA ARG A 237 -11.85 -15.12 -20.73
C ARG A 237 -10.66 -14.38 -20.15
N VAL A 238 -10.83 -13.11 -19.77
CA VAL A 238 -9.74 -12.25 -19.28
C VAL A 238 -9.65 -12.25 -17.75
N LEU A 239 -10.78 -12.27 -17.05
CA LEU A 239 -10.82 -12.14 -15.59
C LEU A 239 -11.12 -13.45 -14.85
N GLY A 240 -11.38 -14.53 -15.58
CA GLY A 240 -11.75 -15.83 -15.03
C GLY A 240 -13.26 -16.08 -15.05
N ASN A 241 -13.63 -17.35 -14.95
CA ASN A 241 -15.02 -17.78 -14.91
C ASN A 241 -15.68 -17.41 -13.58
N LYS A 242 -16.75 -16.64 -13.65
CA LYS A 242 -17.63 -16.30 -12.53
C LYS A 242 -19.10 -16.45 -12.96
N PRO A 243 -19.99 -16.93 -12.06
CA PRO A 243 -21.43 -16.85 -12.30
C PRO A 243 -21.87 -15.38 -12.35
N PHE A 244 -23.03 -15.14 -12.94
CA PHE A 244 -23.67 -13.84 -12.75
C PHE A 244 -24.12 -13.70 -11.30
N ALA A 245 -24.07 -12.47 -10.79
CA ALA A 245 -24.60 -12.13 -9.48
C ALA A 245 -26.12 -12.39 -9.42
N GLY A 246 -26.61 -12.78 -8.24
CA GLY A 246 -28.03 -12.92 -7.96
C GLY A 246 -28.81 -11.60 -8.10
N ARG A 247 -30.14 -11.69 -8.15
CA ARG A 247 -31.01 -10.50 -8.34
C ARG A 247 -30.91 -9.48 -7.19
N ASP A 248 -30.65 -9.96 -5.98
CA ASP A 248 -30.55 -9.14 -4.77
C ASP A 248 -29.10 -8.73 -4.46
N GLU A 249 -28.15 -9.15 -5.29
CA GLU A 249 -26.75 -8.78 -5.11
C GLU A 249 -26.48 -7.35 -5.58
N ARG A 250 -25.60 -6.67 -4.82
CA ARG A 250 -25.14 -5.33 -5.13
C ARG A 250 -24.27 -5.35 -6.39
N TRP A 251 -24.28 -4.25 -7.13
CA TRP A 251 -23.43 -4.09 -8.30
C TRP A 251 -21.95 -3.87 -7.97
N SER A 252 -21.59 -3.48 -6.75
CA SER A 252 -20.18 -3.27 -6.39
C SER A 252 -19.32 -4.53 -6.58
N PRO A 253 -18.01 -4.40 -6.83
CA PRO A 253 -17.05 -5.51 -6.79
C PRO A 253 -17.14 -6.31 -5.47
N GLU A 254 -16.61 -7.55 -5.47
CA GLU A 254 -16.72 -8.45 -4.32
C GLU A 254 -16.01 -7.88 -3.07
N ASN A 255 -14.86 -7.21 -3.24
CA ASN A 255 -14.07 -6.65 -2.13
C ASN A 255 -14.46 -5.23 -1.73
N ALA A 256 -15.55 -4.68 -2.29
CA ALA A 256 -15.93 -3.29 -2.05
C ALA A 256 -16.43 -3.02 -0.62
N GLY A 257 -16.65 -4.04 0.22
CA GLY A 257 -17.38 -3.85 1.48
C GLY A 257 -18.81 -3.38 1.17
N SER A 258 -19.14 -2.14 1.53
CA SER A 258 -20.40 -1.49 1.14
C SER A 258 -20.27 -0.69 -0.16
N PHE A 259 -21.35 -0.65 -0.96
CA PHE A 259 -21.39 0.14 -2.21
C PHE A 259 -21.10 1.63 -1.96
N PHE A 260 -21.52 2.12 -0.80
CA PHE A 260 -21.34 3.50 -0.40
C PHE A 260 -19.93 3.78 0.16
N GLU A 261 -19.30 2.80 0.83
CA GLU A 261 -17.93 2.93 1.36
C GLU A 261 -16.91 3.18 0.25
N VAL A 262 -17.12 2.60 -0.94
CA VAL A 262 -16.27 2.85 -2.13
C VAL A 262 -16.80 3.97 -3.02
N GLY A 263 -17.93 4.59 -2.69
CA GLY A 263 -18.51 5.70 -3.45
C GLY A 263 -19.07 5.34 -4.82
N GLY A 264 -19.67 4.16 -4.97
CA GLY A 264 -20.32 3.78 -6.22
C GLY A 264 -21.45 4.73 -6.63
N PRO A 265 -21.77 4.93 -7.94
CA PRO A 265 -22.76 5.92 -8.35
C PRO A 265 -24.18 5.53 -7.94
N ASN A 266 -24.90 6.46 -7.34
CA ASN A 266 -26.26 6.23 -6.82
C ASN A 266 -27.27 5.74 -7.86
N VAL A 267 -27.18 6.29 -9.08
CA VAL A 267 -28.09 5.93 -10.16
C VAL A 267 -27.28 5.55 -11.38
N LEU A 268 -27.32 4.26 -11.71
CA LEU A 268 -26.85 3.73 -12.99
C LEU A 268 -28.06 3.27 -13.81
N THR A 269 -28.46 4.08 -14.79
CA THR A 269 -29.58 3.71 -15.68
C THR A 269 -29.08 2.74 -16.76
N PRO A 270 -29.64 1.51 -16.85
CA PRO A 270 -29.30 0.60 -17.93
C PRO A 270 -29.86 1.11 -19.27
N PRO A 271 -29.16 0.91 -20.40
CA PRO A 271 -29.63 1.35 -21.71
C PRO A 271 -30.73 0.45 -22.30
N CYS A 272 -31.07 -0.68 -21.67
CA CYS A 272 -32.11 -1.58 -22.15
C CYS A 272 -33.47 -0.92 -21.93
N ARG A 273 -34.39 -1.10 -22.89
CA ARG A 273 -35.79 -0.73 -22.66
C ARG A 273 -36.35 -1.56 -21.50
N PRO A 274 -37.14 -0.96 -20.60
CA PRO A 274 -37.95 -1.71 -19.65
C PRO A 274 -39.00 -2.48 -20.44
N THR A 275 -38.67 -3.70 -20.84
CA THR A 275 -39.68 -4.66 -21.30
C THR A 275 -40.17 -5.42 -20.09
N THR A 276 -41.48 -5.66 -20.02
CA THR A 276 -42.10 -6.56 -19.05
C THR A 276 -41.24 -7.82 -18.91
N PRO A 277 -40.81 -8.18 -17.68
CA PRO A 277 -40.00 -9.38 -17.47
C PRO A 277 -40.74 -10.57 -18.08
N ARG A 278 -40.10 -11.26 -19.04
CA ARG A 278 -40.67 -12.51 -19.54
C ARG A 278 -40.63 -13.51 -18.38
N PRO A 279 -41.76 -14.13 -17.99
CA PRO A 279 -41.76 -15.11 -16.91
C PRO A 279 -40.71 -16.20 -17.19
N GLY A 280 -39.80 -16.42 -16.23
CA GLY A 280 -38.72 -17.42 -16.35
C GLY A 280 -37.51 -17.04 -17.23
N GLY A 281 -37.52 -15.87 -17.88
CA GLY A 281 -36.37 -15.41 -18.67
C GLY A 281 -35.22 -14.86 -17.79
N PRO A 282 -33.97 -14.93 -18.27
CA PRO A 282 -32.86 -14.23 -17.60
C PRO A 282 -33.14 -12.73 -17.59
N SER A 283 -32.79 -12.08 -16.48
CA SER A 283 -32.83 -10.61 -16.40
C SER A 283 -31.99 -10.02 -17.53
N ARG A 284 -32.52 -9.02 -18.24
CA ARG A 284 -31.76 -8.29 -19.28
C ARG A 284 -30.57 -7.54 -18.69
N LEU A 285 -30.69 -7.15 -17.43
CA LEU A 285 -29.60 -6.65 -16.61
C LEU A 285 -28.90 -7.84 -15.94
N GLN A 286 -27.63 -8.03 -16.24
CA GLN A 286 -26.79 -9.06 -15.62
C GLN A 286 -25.54 -8.40 -15.06
N LEU A 287 -25.02 -8.92 -13.94
CA LEU A 287 -23.82 -8.38 -13.30
C LEU A 287 -22.77 -9.49 -13.19
N LEU A 288 -21.53 -9.20 -13.60
CA LEU A 288 -20.38 -10.03 -13.22
C LEU A 288 -19.58 -9.27 -12.18
N ARG A 289 -19.33 -9.92 -11.04
CA ARG A 289 -18.57 -9.37 -9.92
C ARG A 289 -17.28 -10.16 -9.79
N TYR A 290 -16.17 -9.42 -9.75
CA TYR A 290 -14.84 -9.91 -9.43
C TYR A 290 -14.34 -9.18 -8.18
N PRO A 291 -13.24 -9.62 -7.56
CA PRO A 291 -12.69 -8.97 -6.37
C PRO A 291 -12.57 -7.45 -6.50
N GLU A 292 -11.99 -6.96 -7.61
CA GLU A 292 -11.62 -5.55 -7.76
C GLU A 292 -12.39 -4.80 -8.87
N VAL A 293 -13.27 -5.48 -9.60
CA VAL A 293 -14.05 -4.91 -10.70
C VAL A 293 -15.42 -5.56 -10.82
N SER A 294 -16.43 -4.80 -11.24
CA SER A 294 -17.71 -5.34 -11.64
C SER A 294 -18.12 -4.81 -13.01
N PHE A 295 -18.84 -5.62 -13.78
CA PHE A 295 -19.38 -5.28 -15.09
C PHE A 295 -20.89 -5.40 -15.05
N ALA A 296 -21.58 -4.36 -15.51
CA ALA A 296 -23.02 -4.39 -15.74
C ALA A 296 -23.30 -4.61 -17.23
N PHE A 297 -24.13 -5.61 -17.52
CA PHE A 297 -24.49 -6.00 -18.87
C PHE A 297 -25.95 -5.70 -19.14
N CYS A 298 -26.22 -5.27 -20.36
CA CYS A 298 -27.55 -5.07 -20.89
C CYS A 298 -27.61 -5.74 -22.25
N ASP A 299 -28.59 -6.62 -22.46
CA ASP A 299 -28.73 -7.40 -23.70
C ASP A 299 -27.42 -8.13 -24.10
N GLY A 300 -26.75 -8.70 -23.10
CA GLY A 300 -25.50 -9.45 -23.29
C GLY A 300 -24.27 -8.61 -23.61
N ARG A 301 -24.33 -7.27 -23.44
CA ARG A 301 -23.22 -6.35 -23.70
C ARG A 301 -22.93 -5.50 -22.48
N ALA A 302 -21.65 -5.42 -22.10
CA ALA A 302 -21.22 -4.56 -21.00
C ALA A 302 -21.55 -3.10 -21.34
N PHE A 303 -22.27 -2.41 -20.46
CA PHE A 303 -22.60 -0.99 -20.65
C PHE A 303 -21.97 -0.11 -19.57
N ALA A 304 -21.53 -0.69 -18.46
CA ALA A 304 -20.77 -0.02 -17.42
C ALA A 304 -19.78 -0.98 -16.75
N LEU A 305 -18.73 -0.41 -16.16
CA LEU A 305 -17.80 -1.10 -15.27
C LEU A 305 -17.44 -0.20 -14.08
N MET A 306 -17.22 -0.80 -12.91
CA MET A 306 -16.77 -0.13 -11.70
C MET A 306 -15.50 -0.82 -11.21
N VAL A 307 -14.45 -0.04 -10.95
CA VAL A 307 -13.13 -0.52 -10.51
C VAL A 307 -12.82 0.05 -9.14
N ILE A 308 -12.41 -0.81 -8.21
CA ILE A 308 -11.94 -0.45 -6.86
C ILE A 308 -10.47 -0.85 -6.64
N GLU A 309 -9.81 -1.38 -7.68
CA GLU A 309 -8.43 -1.81 -7.58
C GLU A 309 -7.53 -0.63 -7.20
N ARG A 310 -6.87 -0.70 -6.04
CA ARG A 310 -5.97 0.33 -5.50
C ARG A 310 -4.84 0.79 -6.43
N HIS A 311 -4.56 0.03 -7.49
CA HIS A 311 -3.49 0.33 -8.44
C HIS A 311 -4.04 0.63 -9.84
N ALA A 312 -5.37 0.68 -9.98
CA ALA A 312 -5.99 1.11 -11.20
C ALA A 312 -5.93 2.62 -11.33
N ARG A 313 -5.50 3.08 -12.51
CA ARG A 313 -5.39 4.51 -12.86
C ARG A 313 -6.02 4.76 -14.21
N THR A 314 -6.63 5.91 -14.39
CA THR A 314 -7.07 6.40 -15.69
C THR A 314 -5.88 6.70 -16.61
N GLN A 315 -6.13 6.95 -17.89
CA GLN A 315 -5.08 7.39 -18.82
C GLN A 315 -4.46 8.74 -18.43
N ALA A 316 -5.23 9.60 -17.75
CA ALA A 316 -4.72 10.87 -17.21
C ALA A 316 -3.87 10.69 -15.94
N GLY A 317 -3.82 9.49 -15.36
CA GLY A 317 -2.98 9.15 -14.21
C GLY A 317 -3.69 9.15 -12.86
N LEU A 318 -4.97 9.52 -12.81
CA LEU A 318 -5.77 9.53 -11.58
C LEU A 318 -6.24 8.11 -11.22
N GLY A 319 -6.06 7.69 -9.98
CA GLY A 319 -6.34 6.34 -9.52
C GLY A 319 -7.22 6.25 -8.29
N VAL A 320 -7.58 5.01 -7.95
CA VAL A 320 -8.18 4.68 -6.64
C VAL A 320 -7.15 4.98 -5.56
N GLY A 321 -7.55 5.78 -4.56
CA GLY A 321 -6.71 6.29 -3.49
C GLY A 321 -6.29 7.76 -3.67
N ASP A 322 -6.29 8.31 -4.89
CA ASP A 322 -5.95 9.72 -5.12
C ASP A 322 -7.09 10.64 -4.63
N GLY A 323 -6.83 11.95 -4.48
CA GLY A 323 -7.84 12.90 -3.97
C GLY A 323 -8.83 13.37 -5.04
N LEU A 324 -10.05 13.76 -4.66
CA LEU A 324 -11.02 14.31 -5.62
C LEU A 324 -10.65 15.70 -6.16
N GLU A 325 -9.81 16.48 -5.46
CA GLU A 325 -9.27 17.74 -6.01
C GLU A 325 -8.37 17.49 -7.24
N ASP A 326 -7.64 16.37 -7.26
CA ASP A 326 -6.87 15.96 -8.43
C ASP A 326 -7.79 15.63 -9.61
N ALA A 327 -8.97 15.04 -9.31
CA ALA A 327 -10.01 14.78 -10.31
C ALA A 327 -10.53 16.07 -10.95
N ARG A 328 -10.79 17.11 -10.16
CA ARG A 328 -11.22 18.42 -10.66
C ARG A 328 -10.16 19.05 -11.56
N THR A 329 -8.90 18.93 -11.17
CA THR A 329 -7.77 19.50 -11.90
C THR A 329 -7.54 18.78 -13.22
N LEU A 330 -7.52 17.45 -13.23
CA LEU A 330 -7.26 16.64 -14.43
C LEU A 330 -8.47 16.55 -15.36
N TYR A 331 -9.68 16.70 -14.83
CA TYR A 331 -10.93 16.59 -15.58
C TYR A 331 -11.85 17.79 -15.31
N PRO A 332 -11.52 18.99 -15.85
CA PRO A 332 -12.27 20.22 -15.57
C PRO A 332 -13.72 20.20 -16.08
N GLY A 333 -14.08 19.23 -16.92
CA GLY A 333 -15.46 19.01 -17.39
C GLY A 333 -16.33 18.17 -16.44
N LEU A 334 -15.80 17.67 -15.33
CA LEU A 334 -16.58 16.93 -14.33
C LEU A 334 -17.17 17.89 -13.30
N ARG A 335 -18.40 17.61 -12.90
CA ARG A 335 -19.09 18.26 -11.80
C ARG A 335 -18.88 17.46 -10.53
N CYS A 336 -18.42 18.11 -9.47
CA CYS A 336 -18.25 17.48 -8.18
C CYS A 336 -19.33 17.90 -7.18
N GLY A 337 -19.66 17.02 -6.25
CA GLY A 337 -20.76 17.24 -5.31
C GLY A 337 -20.80 16.19 -4.21
N GLN A 338 -21.96 16.07 -3.57
CA GLN A 338 -22.23 15.16 -2.45
C GLN A 338 -23.41 14.25 -2.78
N ALA A 339 -23.16 12.95 -2.84
CA ALA A 339 -24.14 11.92 -3.16
C ALA A 339 -24.68 11.28 -1.86
N PRO A 340 -25.98 11.00 -1.73
CA PRO A 340 -26.51 10.30 -0.55
C PRO A 340 -25.93 8.90 -0.36
N SER A 341 -25.86 8.46 0.89
CA SER A 341 -25.28 7.20 1.38
C SER A 341 -26.13 6.60 2.49
N GLY A 342 -27.00 5.64 2.15
CA GLY A 342 -27.84 4.96 3.14
C GLY A 342 -28.64 5.91 4.05
N ASP A 343 -28.86 5.51 5.30
CA ASP A 343 -29.88 6.12 6.18
C ASP A 343 -29.62 7.58 6.59
N ALA A 344 -28.41 8.13 6.42
CA ALA A 344 -28.16 9.55 6.73
C ALA A 344 -26.86 10.14 6.13
N GLY A 345 -26.03 9.35 5.45
CA GLY A 345 -24.70 9.79 5.02
C GLY A 345 -24.71 10.53 3.68
N ARG A 346 -23.64 11.28 3.41
CA ARG A 346 -23.28 11.73 2.06
C ARG A 346 -21.81 11.44 1.83
N TYR A 347 -21.42 11.14 0.60
CA TYR A 347 -20.01 11.04 0.22
C TYR A 347 -19.71 11.96 -0.97
N PRO A 348 -18.48 12.49 -1.03
CA PRO A 348 -18.07 13.36 -2.12
C PRO A 348 -17.89 12.55 -3.41
N PHE A 349 -18.16 13.17 -4.56
CA PHE A 349 -17.94 12.56 -5.87
C PHE A 349 -17.61 13.60 -6.93
N CYS A 350 -17.09 13.15 -8.08
CA CYS A 350 -16.99 13.90 -9.32
C CYS A 350 -17.56 13.08 -10.48
N VAL A 351 -18.43 13.68 -11.29
CA VAL A 351 -19.12 13.00 -12.39
C VAL A 351 -19.19 13.87 -13.64
N GLY A 352 -19.18 13.24 -14.80
CA GLY A 352 -19.43 13.96 -16.04
C GLY A 352 -19.30 13.10 -17.27
N ARG A 353 -19.54 13.71 -18.43
CA ARG A 353 -19.42 13.05 -19.72
C ARG A 353 -18.04 13.34 -20.31
N MET A 354 -17.24 12.31 -20.48
CA MET A 354 -15.90 12.41 -21.07
C MET A 354 -15.95 12.47 -22.61
N ARG A 355 -16.85 11.68 -23.22
CA ARG A 355 -17.03 11.57 -24.68
C ARG A 355 -18.47 11.23 -25.04
N PRO A 356 -18.86 11.24 -26.32
CA PRO A 356 -20.12 10.65 -26.74
C PRO A 356 -20.25 9.21 -26.21
N ARG A 357 -21.34 8.94 -25.45
CA ARG A 357 -21.60 7.64 -24.81
C ARG A 357 -20.50 7.17 -23.85
N ARG A 358 -19.80 8.08 -23.18
CA ARG A 358 -18.85 7.77 -22.11
C ARG A 358 -19.01 8.76 -20.97
N SER A 359 -19.51 8.26 -19.86
CA SER A 359 -19.58 8.98 -18.59
C SER A 359 -18.56 8.39 -17.64
N LEU A 360 -17.98 9.25 -16.82
CA LEU A 360 -16.99 8.92 -15.81
C LEU A 360 -17.51 9.38 -14.45
N TRP A 361 -17.25 8.56 -13.43
CA TRP A 361 -17.56 8.84 -12.03
C TRP A 361 -16.36 8.47 -11.16
N PHE A 362 -15.99 9.40 -10.28
CA PHE A 362 -15.07 9.20 -9.17
C PHE A 362 -15.86 9.38 -7.88
N GLY A 363 -15.83 8.41 -6.98
CA GLY A 363 -16.55 8.50 -5.71
C GLY A 363 -15.65 8.31 -4.50
N GLN A 364 -16.04 8.94 -3.39
CA GLN A 364 -15.26 9.10 -2.15
C GLN A 364 -14.04 10.02 -2.29
N ASP A 365 -13.56 10.49 -1.15
CA ASP A 365 -12.30 11.23 -1.03
C ASP A 365 -11.52 10.70 0.20
N PRO A 366 -10.42 9.95 0.01
CA PRO A 366 -9.80 9.59 -1.26
C PRO A 366 -10.71 8.75 -2.17
N ILE A 367 -10.45 8.78 -3.48
CA ILE A 367 -11.24 8.08 -4.52
C ILE A 367 -11.28 6.58 -4.18
N GLY A 368 -12.45 6.08 -3.80
CA GLY A 368 -12.69 4.68 -3.49
C GLY A 368 -13.10 3.85 -4.71
N SER A 369 -13.64 4.49 -5.75
CA SER A 369 -14.01 3.81 -6.99
C SER A 369 -13.93 4.71 -8.21
N ILE A 370 -13.64 4.08 -9.36
CA ILE A 370 -13.69 4.68 -10.68
C ILE A 370 -14.71 3.90 -11.51
N THR A 371 -15.74 4.58 -12.01
CA THR A 371 -16.78 3.96 -12.82
C THR A 371 -16.88 4.59 -14.20
N VAL A 372 -16.93 3.75 -15.24
CA VAL A 372 -17.14 4.17 -16.63
C VAL A 372 -18.45 3.57 -17.14
N SER A 373 -19.30 4.38 -17.76
CA SER A 373 -20.60 3.95 -18.29
C SER A 373 -20.89 4.53 -19.69
N THR A 374 -21.74 3.85 -20.44
CA THR A 374 -22.34 4.39 -21.68
C THR A 374 -23.48 5.37 -21.43
N THR A 375 -24.13 5.27 -20.28
CA THR A 375 -25.25 6.12 -19.86
C THR A 375 -24.75 7.20 -18.92
N ARG A 376 -25.54 8.27 -18.74
CA ARG A 376 -25.25 9.28 -17.71
C ARG A 376 -25.56 8.68 -16.35
N PHE A 377 -24.74 9.03 -15.36
CA PHE A 377 -25.06 8.76 -13.97
C PHE A 377 -26.08 9.81 -13.52
N GLY A 378 -27.11 9.37 -12.81
CA GLY A 378 -28.03 10.28 -12.14
C GLY A 378 -27.42 10.76 -10.82
N VAL A 379 -27.67 12.02 -10.50
CA VAL A 379 -27.48 12.56 -9.15
C VAL A 379 -28.88 12.94 -8.69
N ASP A 380 -29.32 12.44 -7.53
CA ASP A 380 -30.67 12.67 -7.02
C ASP A 380 -31.01 14.17 -7.04
N GLY A 381 -32.13 14.52 -7.67
CA GLY A 381 -32.58 15.91 -7.87
C GLY A 381 -32.50 16.44 -9.30
N GLU A 382 -31.77 15.77 -10.20
CA GLU A 382 -31.75 16.08 -11.64
C GLU A 382 -32.50 14.99 -12.41
N ARG A 383 -33.78 15.23 -12.75
CA ARG A 383 -34.54 14.40 -13.70
C ARG A 383 -34.36 14.89 -15.12
#